data_AF-A0A957YYB9-F1
#
_entry.id   AF-A0A957YYB9-F1
#
_cell.length_a   1.000
_cell.length_b   1.000
_cell.length_c   1.000
_cell.angle_alpha   90.00
_cell.angle_beta   90.00
_cell.angle_gamma   90.00
#
_symmetry.space_group_name_H-M   'P 1'
#
loop_
_entity.id
_entity.type
_entity.pdbx_description
1 polymer ?
#
loop_
_entity_poly.entity_id
_entity_poly.type
_entity_poly.pdbx_seq_one_letter_code
_entity_poly.pdbx_strand_id
1 'polypeptide(L)'
;MKRRTFLALMSLVLIGCMSDVQEVAEQAKGVGQPKQRIAVIGAGLAGLAAARELQAHGHAVVVVEARDRIGGRIWTSSAWPDLPLDLGASWIHGLDGNPL
;
A
#
# COMPACT_ATOMS: atom_id res chain seq x y z
N MET A 1 -29.87 31.57 19.56
CA MET A 1 -30.12 30.44 18.62
C MET A 1 -30.55 29.21 19.40
N LYS A 2 -31.56 28.46 18.93
CA LYS A 2 -32.02 27.21 19.60
C LYS A 2 -31.13 26.04 19.16
N ARG A 3 -30.74 25.15 20.09
CA ARG A 3 -29.84 23.98 19.85
C ARG A 3 -30.22 23.14 18.63
N ARG A 4 -31.52 22.94 18.44
CA ARG A 4 -32.14 22.25 17.29
C ARG A 4 -31.81 22.87 15.93
N THR A 5 -31.75 24.20 15.85
CA THR A 5 -31.39 24.93 14.62
C THR A 5 -29.90 24.80 14.30
N PHE A 6 -29.05 24.74 15.34
CA PHE A 6 -27.61 24.57 15.18
C PHE A 6 -27.24 23.17 14.66
N LEU A 7 -27.84 22.11 15.23
CA LEU A 7 -27.62 20.72 14.79
C LEU A 7 -28.08 20.49 13.34
N ALA A 8 -29.23 21.04 12.94
CA ALA A 8 -29.74 20.91 11.58
C ALA A 8 -28.85 21.62 10.52
N LEU A 9 -28.25 22.77 10.88
CA LEU A 9 -27.30 23.46 10.01
C LEU A 9 -26.00 22.67 9.85
N MET A 10 -25.50 22.05 10.93
CA MET A 10 -24.27 21.27 10.87
C MET A 10 -24.41 19.98 10.04
N SER A 11 -25.56 19.32 10.11
CA SER A 11 -25.83 18.14 9.27
C SER A 11 -25.92 18.47 7.77
N LEU A 12 -26.44 19.65 7.40
CA LEU A 12 -26.50 20.08 5.98
C LEU A 12 -25.10 20.36 5.41
N VAL A 13 -24.22 20.99 6.20
CA VAL A 13 -22.83 21.30 5.79
C VAL A 13 -22.01 20.03 5.60
N LEU A 14 -22.20 19.03 6.48
CA LEU A 14 -21.53 17.73 6.35
C LEU A 14 -21.97 16.97 5.10
N ILE A 15 -23.28 16.95 4.80
CA ILE A 15 -23.81 16.27 3.61
C ILE A 15 -23.29 16.94 2.32
N GLY A 16 -23.30 18.27 2.24
CA GLY A 16 -22.81 19.00 1.07
C GLY A 16 -21.31 18.79 0.81
N CYS A 17 -20.49 18.78 1.87
CA CYS A 17 -19.06 18.49 1.76
C CYS A 17 -18.79 17.04 1.32
N MET A 18 -19.61 16.09 1.75
CA MET A 18 -19.48 14.69 1.32
C MET A 18 -19.79 14.50 -0.16
N SER A 19 -20.81 15.17 -0.71
CA SER A 19 -21.12 15.06 -2.16
C SER A 19 -19.99 15.57 -3.05
N ASP A 20 -19.36 16.69 -2.70
CA ASP A 20 -18.21 17.22 -3.45
C ASP A 20 -17.00 16.26 -3.38
N VAL A 21 -16.73 15.71 -2.19
CA VAL A 21 -15.67 14.70 -2.00
C VAL A 21 -15.97 13.41 -2.77
N GLN A 22 -17.25 13.02 -2.87
CA GLN A 22 -17.66 11.83 -3.61
C GLN A 22 -17.48 12.02 -5.10
N GLU A 23 -17.84 13.19 -5.64
CA GLU A 23 -17.70 13.49 -7.08
C GLU A 23 -16.24 13.58 -7.52
N VAL A 24 -15.37 14.19 -6.72
CA VAL A 24 -13.92 14.22 -6.96
C VAL A 24 -13.29 12.82 -6.89
N ALA A 25 -13.74 11.98 -5.94
CA ALA A 25 -13.28 10.60 -5.83
C ALA A 25 -13.76 9.72 -7.00
N GLU A 26 -14.98 9.94 -7.50
CA GLU A 26 -15.54 9.27 -8.67
C GLU A 26 -14.81 9.69 -9.96
N GLN A 27 -14.53 11.00 -10.12
CA GLN A 27 -13.78 11.53 -11.27
C GLN A 27 -12.33 11.04 -11.32
N ALA A 28 -11.68 10.84 -10.16
CA ALA A 28 -10.35 10.24 -10.09
C ALA A 28 -10.33 8.76 -10.51
N LYS A 29 -11.46 8.04 -10.43
CA LYS A 29 -11.58 6.64 -10.88
C LYS A 29 -11.84 6.50 -12.39
N GLY A 30 -12.43 7.52 -13.02
CA GLY A 30 -12.86 7.48 -14.43
C GLY A 30 -11.77 7.68 -15.47
N VAL A 31 -10.66 8.33 -15.10
CA VAL A 31 -9.49 8.48 -15.97
C VAL A 31 -8.54 7.32 -15.66
N GLY A 32 -8.59 6.27 -16.47
CA GLY A 32 -7.59 5.21 -16.39
C GLY A 32 -6.19 5.83 -16.46
N GLN A 33 -5.44 5.76 -15.36
CA GLN A 33 -4.10 6.31 -15.28
C GLN A 33 -3.28 5.77 -16.46
N PRO A 34 -2.61 6.64 -17.25
CA PRO A 34 -1.83 6.18 -18.39
C PRO A 34 -0.79 5.19 -17.90
N LYS A 35 -0.70 4.02 -18.54
CA LYS A 35 0.25 2.97 -18.14
C LYS A 35 1.68 3.50 -18.23
N GLN A 36 2.36 3.58 -17.09
CA GLN A 36 3.74 4.04 -17.01
C GLN A 36 4.74 2.88 -17.05
N ARG A 37 5.99 3.22 -17.39
CA ARG A 37 7.15 2.37 -17.14
C ARG A 37 7.83 2.84 -15.86
N ILE A 38 7.96 1.95 -14.87
CA ILE A 38 8.40 2.31 -13.52
C ILE A 38 9.57 1.43 -13.11
N ALA A 39 10.63 2.04 -12.60
CA ALA A 39 11.73 1.33 -11.96
C ALA A 39 11.55 1.38 -10.43
N VAL A 40 11.60 0.22 -9.79
CA VAL A 40 11.61 0.08 -8.33
C VAL A 40 13.01 -0.33 -7.89
N ILE A 41 13.64 0.47 -7.03
CA ILE A 41 15.00 0.23 -6.55
C ILE A 41 14.95 -0.50 -5.21
N GLY A 42 15.49 -1.71 -5.18
CA GLY A 42 15.50 -2.64 -4.06
C GLY A 42 14.37 -3.69 -4.14
N ALA A 43 14.75 -4.97 -4.12
CA ALA A 43 13.86 -6.13 -4.05
C ALA A 43 13.66 -6.62 -2.60
N GLY A 44 13.57 -5.69 -1.64
CA GLY A 44 13.10 -5.98 -0.28
C GLY A 44 11.57 -5.99 -0.20
N LEU A 45 11.01 -6.28 0.99
CA LEU A 45 9.55 -6.36 1.19
C LEU A 45 8.79 -5.13 0.64
N ALA A 46 9.26 -3.92 0.96
CA ALA A 46 8.62 -2.69 0.49
C ALA A 46 8.66 -2.53 -1.04
N GLY A 47 9.80 -2.81 -1.68
CA GLY A 47 9.95 -2.70 -3.12
C GLY A 47 9.12 -3.74 -3.86
N LEU A 48 9.12 -4.99 -3.38
CA LEU A 48 8.30 -6.06 -3.94
C LEU A 48 6.80 -5.79 -3.77
N ALA A 49 6.37 -5.27 -2.61
CA ALA A 49 4.99 -4.87 -2.39
C ALA A 49 4.56 -3.74 -3.34
N ALA A 50 5.38 -2.71 -3.49
CA ALA A 50 5.13 -1.62 -4.44
C ALA A 50 5.09 -2.13 -5.88
N ALA A 51 6.03 -2.97 -6.29
CA ALA A 51 6.07 -3.54 -7.63
C ALA A 51 4.82 -4.38 -7.93
N ARG A 52 4.38 -5.20 -6.98
CA ARG A 52 3.14 -5.97 -7.08
C ARG A 52 1.92 -5.07 -7.26
N GLU A 53 1.81 -4.02 -6.47
CA GLU A 53 0.67 -3.10 -6.54
C GLU A 53 0.64 -2.32 -7.87
N LEU A 54 1.79 -1.81 -8.30
CA LEU A 54 1.93 -1.10 -9.58
C LEU A 54 1.64 -2.02 -10.76
N GLN A 55 2.10 -3.28 -10.71
CA GLN A 55 1.81 -4.27 -11.74
C GLN A 55 0.32 -4.62 -11.76
N ALA A 56 -0.34 -4.76 -10.61
CA ALA A 56 -1.79 -4.99 -10.52
C ALA A 56 -2.61 -3.85 -11.14
N HIS A 57 -2.09 -2.62 -11.09
CA HIS A 57 -2.65 -1.44 -11.78
C HIS A 57 -2.27 -1.36 -13.28
N GLY A 58 -1.62 -2.38 -13.83
CA GLY A 58 -1.32 -2.50 -15.25
C GLY A 58 -0.11 -1.68 -15.72
N HIS A 59 0.73 -1.20 -14.80
CA HIS A 59 2.00 -0.56 -15.14
C HIS A 59 3.06 -1.58 -15.54
N ALA A 60 4.00 -1.15 -16.39
CA ALA A 60 5.19 -1.93 -16.71
C ALA A 60 6.26 -1.64 -15.66
N VAL A 61 6.62 -2.64 -14.85
CA VAL A 61 7.51 -2.45 -13.69
C VAL A 61 8.79 -3.25 -13.88
N VAL A 62 9.94 -2.61 -13.60
CA VAL A 62 11.25 -3.25 -13.50
C VAL A 62 11.75 -3.08 -12.07
N VAL A 63 12.15 -4.18 -11.42
CA VAL A 63 12.76 -4.14 -10.09
C VAL A 63 14.27 -4.32 -10.23
N VAL A 64 15.04 -3.42 -9.63
CA VAL A 64 16.51 -3.46 -9.64
C VAL A 64 16.99 -3.69 -8.21
N GLU A 65 17.68 -4.79 -7.98
CA GLU A 65 18.29 -5.13 -6.67
C GLU A 65 19.80 -5.04 -6.77
N ALA A 66 20.44 -4.52 -5.71
CA ALA A 66 21.88 -4.36 -5.67
C ALA A 66 22.60 -5.67 -5.29
N ARG A 67 21.94 -6.54 -4.54
CA ARG A 67 22.46 -7.84 -4.10
C ARG A 67 22.20 -8.93 -5.14
N ASP A 68 22.88 -10.05 -4.95
CA ASP A 68 22.65 -11.31 -5.66
C ASP A 68 21.39 -12.06 -5.21
N ARG A 69 20.66 -11.50 -4.24
CA ARG A 69 19.44 -12.08 -3.67
C ARG A 69 18.37 -11.02 -3.41
N ILE A 70 17.12 -11.44 -3.49
CA ILE A 70 15.96 -10.66 -3.07
C ILE A 70 15.74 -10.73 -1.54
N GLY A 71 14.68 -10.08 -1.06
CA GLY A 71 14.24 -10.10 0.34
C GLY A 71 14.80 -8.95 1.18
N GLY A 72 15.96 -8.39 0.80
CA GLY A 72 16.60 -7.29 1.51
C GLY A 72 16.95 -7.67 2.95
N ARG A 73 16.22 -7.09 3.92
CA ARG A 73 16.34 -7.37 5.36
C ARG A 73 15.59 -8.64 5.81
N ILE A 74 14.82 -9.28 4.92
CA ILE A 74 14.24 -10.60 5.15
C ILE A 74 15.18 -11.60 4.49
N TRP A 75 15.74 -12.51 5.28
CA TRP A 75 16.66 -13.53 4.78
C TRP A 75 16.67 -14.75 5.68
N THR A 76 16.18 -15.86 5.15
CA THR A 76 16.33 -17.19 5.77
C THR A 76 17.58 -17.86 5.20
N SER A 77 18.53 -18.19 6.07
CA SER A 77 19.73 -18.95 5.73
C SER A 77 19.43 -20.45 5.82
N SER A 78 19.77 -21.19 4.78
CA SER A 78 19.72 -22.66 4.73
C SER A 78 21.09 -23.31 4.91
N ALA A 79 22.05 -22.59 5.52
CA ALA A 79 23.41 -23.10 5.75
C ALA A 79 23.44 -24.39 6.60
N TRP A 80 22.41 -24.61 7.41
CA TRP A 80 22.19 -25.86 8.15
C TRP A 80 21.00 -26.61 7.54
N PRO A 81 21.21 -27.85 7.05
CA PRO A 81 20.18 -28.59 6.31
C PRO A 81 18.85 -28.76 7.05
N ASP A 82 18.94 -29.01 8.36
CA ASP A 82 17.77 -29.32 9.21
C ASP A 82 17.28 -28.10 10.01
N LEU A 83 17.89 -26.93 9.82
CA LEU A 83 17.60 -25.74 10.62
C LEU A 83 17.72 -24.45 9.78
N PRO A 84 16.69 -24.12 8.99
CA PRO A 84 16.61 -22.80 8.37
C PRO A 84 16.56 -21.72 9.45
N LEU A 85 17.44 -20.72 9.34
CA LEU A 85 17.58 -19.65 10.32
C LEU A 85 17.30 -18.29 9.69
N ASP A 86 16.34 -17.56 10.23
CA ASP A 86 16.09 -16.19 9.83
C ASP A 86 17.15 -15.25 10.40
N LEU A 87 17.94 -14.66 9.50
CA LEU A 87 18.99 -13.68 9.81
C LEU A 87 18.47 -12.23 9.85
N GLY A 88 17.15 -12.06 9.85
CA GLY A 88 16.49 -10.78 9.62
C GLY A 88 15.13 -10.70 10.31
N ALA A 89 14.08 -10.41 9.54
CA ALA A 89 12.72 -10.40 10.07
C ALA A 89 12.29 -11.82 10.48
N SER A 90 12.25 -12.08 11.79
CA SER A 90 11.89 -13.40 12.35
C SER A 90 10.61 -13.38 13.21
N TRP A 91 10.02 -12.20 13.43
CA TRP A 91 8.79 -12.04 14.21
C TRP A 91 7.74 -11.21 13.46
N ILE A 92 6.49 -11.63 13.62
CA ILE A 92 5.30 -10.88 13.21
C ILE A 92 4.64 -10.38 14.50
N HIS A 93 4.37 -9.07 14.55
CA HIS A 93 3.75 -8.40 15.68
C HIS A 93 2.43 -7.76 15.26
N GLY A 94 1.44 -7.82 16.15
CA GLY A 94 0.06 -7.35 15.90
C GLY A 94 -0.79 -8.46 15.27
N LEU A 95 -1.95 -8.73 15.89
CA LEU A 95 -2.89 -9.77 15.45
C LEU A 95 -4.00 -9.19 14.55
N ASP A 96 -4.41 -7.95 14.80
CA ASP A 96 -5.53 -7.32 14.10
C ASP A 96 -5.03 -6.38 12.99
N GLY A 97 -5.46 -6.62 11.76
CA GLY A 97 -5.14 -5.77 10.61
C GLY A 97 -3.70 -5.88 10.10
N ASN A 98 -2.97 -6.93 10.49
CA ASN A 98 -1.65 -7.20 9.95
C ASN A 98 -1.75 -7.63 8.48
N PRO A 99 -0.99 -7.03 7.54
CA PRO A 99 -1.00 -7.44 6.14
C PRO A 99 -0.29 -8.78 5.87
N LEU A 100 0.32 -9.41 6.89
CA LEU A 100 0.89 -10.76 6.86
C LEU A 100 0.00 -11.72 7.66
#